data_AF-A0AB40DND9-F1
#
_entry.id   AF-A0AB40DND9-F1
#
_cell.length_a   1.000
_cell.length_b   1.000
_cell.length_c   1.000
_cell.angle_alpha   90.00
_cell.angle_beta   90.00
_cell.angle_gamma   90.00
#
_symmetry.space_group_name_H-M   'P 1'
#
loop_
_entity.id
_entity.type
_entity.pdbx_description
1 polymer ?
#
loop_
_entity_poly.entity_id
_entity_poly.type
_entity_poly.pdbx_seq_one_letter_code
_entity_poly.pdbx_strand_id
1 'polypeptide(L)'
;MGVGGRIERSNLNYNAKHPVIIPKSSPIAELLVRHSHLTNLHTGVDATFTNFRQQYWTLGARNIARKTVFQCKRCFLQRKSTSSQIMGQLPVPRVQASSCFQHTGLDYAGPILIKGSTGRTPMIGKAWFAIFVCLTTKALHIEAVTDLTTKAFIAAFQRFIARRSKPTNLYSDNGTTFHGSKRVLDEMRLLAMEQSKDENLANFFANEGILWHFIPPSAPHFRGIWEAGVQSIKLHMKRIMGSSALTFEELSTVLIQIEALLNSRPLCSAGGSTLDPLTPAHILTGAPYTALPEPSRLDVPINRLERCT
;
A
#
# COMPACT_ATOMS: atom_id res chain seq x y z
N MET A 1 -28.33 -37.10 -31.55
CA MET A 1 -27.17 -38.00 -31.40
C MET A 1 -26.47 -37.62 -30.11
N GLY A 2 -26.29 -38.56 -29.17
CA GLY A 2 -25.49 -38.35 -27.95
C GLY A 2 -24.06 -38.86 -28.17
N VAL A 3 -23.06 -38.16 -27.64
CA VAL A 3 -21.67 -38.63 -27.67
C VAL A 3 -21.42 -39.49 -26.42
N GLY A 4 -21.03 -40.76 -26.60
CA GLY A 4 -20.49 -41.56 -25.50
C GLY A 4 -19.19 -40.95 -24.97
N GLY A 5 -19.00 -40.93 -23.65
CA GLY A 5 -17.89 -40.19 -23.02
C GLY A 5 -17.24 -40.94 -21.86
N ARG A 6 -16.03 -40.48 -21.46
CA ARG A 6 -15.21 -41.08 -20.38
C ARG A 6 -15.70 -40.79 -18.95
N ILE A 7 -16.89 -40.20 -18.81
CA ILE A 7 -17.46 -39.71 -17.53
C ILE A 7 -18.77 -40.42 -17.15
N GLU A 8 -19.06 -41.55 -17.79
CA GLU A 8 -20.29 -42.33 -17.60
C GLU A 8 -20.48 -42.78 -16.13
N ARG A 9 -19.38 -43.13 -15.45
CA ARG A 9 -19.32 -43.53 -14.04
C ARG A 9 -19.28 -42.37 -13.03
N SER A 10 -19.39 -41.12 -13.46
CA SER A 10 -19.39 -39.96 -12.55
C SER A 10 -20.75 -39.78 -11.86
N ASN A 11 -20.82 -39.06 -10.73
CA ASN A 11 -22.10 -38.70 -10.08
C ASN A 11 -22.77 -37.46 -10.71
N LEU A 12 -22.40 -37.10 -11.95
CA LEU A 12 -22.98 -35.95 -12.65
C LEU A 12 -24.41 -36.26 -13.15
N ASN A 13 -25.18 -35.20 -13.37
CA ASN A 13 -26.54 -35.33 -13.94
C ASN A 13 -26.50 -35.90 -15.37
N TYR A 14 -27.61 -36.50 -15.80
CA TYR A 14 -27.73 -37.16 -17.11
C TYR A 14 -27.34 -36.23 -18.27
N ASN A 15 -27.78 -34.97 -18.24
CA ASN A 15 -27.50 -33.99 -19.30
C ASN A 15 -26.02 -33.58 -19.37
N ALA A 16 -25.27 -33.59 -18.26
CA ALA A 16 -23.84 -33.32 -18.29
C ALA A 16 -23.04 -34.52 -18.81
N LYS A 17 -23.56 -35.74 -18.63
CA LYS A 17 -22.98 -36.97 -19.20
C LYS A 17 -23.30 -37.09 -20.70
N HIS A 18 -24.50 -36.68 -21.09
CA HIS A 18 -25.02 -36.80 -22.46
C HIS A 18 -25.54 -35.46 -22.97
N PRO A 19 -24.66 -34.47 -23.22
CA PRO A 19 -25.08 -33.15 -23.64
C PRO A 19 -25.69 -33.18 -25.03
N VAL A 20 -26.69 -32.32 -25.26
CA VAL A 20 -27.34 -32.18 -26.57
C VAL A 20 -26.35 -31.53 -27.54
N ILE A 21 -26.08 -32.21 -28.66
CA ILE A 21 -25.16 -31.72 -29.69
C ILE A 21 -25.85 -30.65 -30.51
N ILE A 22 -25.21 -29.48 -30.60
CA ILE A 22 -25.68 -28.35 -31.39
C ILE A 22 -24.69 -28.07 -32.53
N PRO A 23 -25.15 -28.00 -33.79
CA PRO A 23 -24.31 -27.61 -34.92
C PRO A 23 -23.68 -26.23 -34.70
N LYS A 24 -22.39 -26.13 -34.99
CA LYS A 24 -21.59 -24.89 -34.81
C LYS A 24 -22.19 -23.68 -35.54
N SER A 25 -22.76 -23.90 -36.71
CA SER A 25 -23.31 -22.85 -37.58
C SER A 25 -24.74 -22.44 -37.22
N SER A 26 -25.33 -23.01 -36.16
CA SER A 26 -26.69 -22.71 -35.76
C SER A 26 -26.75 -21.44 -34.89
N PRO A 27 -27.64 -20.47 -35.19
CA PRO A 27 -27.88 -19.31 -34.32
C PRO A 27 -28.31 -19.69 -32.89
N ILE A 28 -28.88 -20.89 -32.72
CA ILE A 28 -29.32 -21.42 -31.43
C ILE A 28 -28.16 -21.57 -30.44
N ALA A 29 -26.95 -21.91 -30.90
CA ALA A 29 -25.78 -22.05 -30.02
C ALA A 29 -25.44 -20.71 -29.35
N GLU A 30 -25.46 -19.60 -30.10
CA GLU A 30 -25.19 -18.27 -29.55
C GLU A 30 -26.28 -17.84 -28.56
N LEU A 31 -27.55 -18.12 -28.88
CA LEU A 31 -28.68 -17.81 -28.01
C LEU A 31 -28.63 -18.57 -26.68
N LEU A 32 -28.28 -19.86 -26.70
CA LEU A 32 -28.19 -20.68 -25.50
C LEU A 32 -27.01 -20.30 -24.60
N VAL A 33 -25.85 -19.98 -25.20
CA VAL A 33 -24.71 -19.45 -24.44
C VAL A 33 -25.05 -18.09 -23.81
N ARG A 34 -25.75 -17.22 -24.55
CA ARG A 34 -26.26 -15.94 -24.02
C ARG A 34 -27.28 -16.14 -22.91
N HIS A 35 -28.19 -17.09 -23.07
CA HIS A 35 -29.15 -17.43 -22.03
C HIS A 35 -28.45 -17.89 -20.75
N SER A 36 -27.51 -18.84 -20.85
CA SER A 36 -26.69 -19.31 -19.73
C SER A 36 -25.93 -18.17 -19.03
N HIS A 37 -25.34 -17.24 -19.79
CA HIS A 37 -24.67 -16.08 -19.23
C HIS A 37 -25.61 -15.16 -18.43
N LEU A 38 -26.83 -14.93 -18.94
CA LEU A 38 -27.81 -14.04 -18.30
C LEU A 38 -28.49 -14.69 -17.09
N THR A 39 -28.85 -15.98 -17.16
CA THR A 39 -29.48 -16.70 -16.06
C THR A 39 -28.51 -16.96 -14.91
N ASN A 40 -27.24 -17.17 -15.22
CA ASN A 40 -26.17 -17.28 -14.22
C ASN A 40 -25.54 -15.91 -13.89
N LEU A 41 -26.36 -14.86 -13.79
CA LEU A 41 -25.98 -13.56 -13.23
C LEU A 41 -24.68 -12.97 -13.79
N HIS A 42 -24.50 -12.99 -15.12
CA HIS A 42 -23.36 -12.36 -15.78
C HIS A 42 -21.98 -12.96 -15.44
N THR A 43 -21.94 -14.26 -15.16
CA THR A 43 -20.70 -15.02 -14.90
C THR A 43 -19.63 -14.86 -16.00
N GLY A 44 -18.36 -15.01 -15.61
CA GLY A 44 -17.20 -14.93 -16.51
C GLY A 44 -17.18 -16.01 -17.59
N VAL A 45 -16.22 -15.92 -18.53
CA VAL A 45 -16.15 -16.79 -19.72
C VAL A 45 -16.12 -18.28 -19.38
N ASP A 46 -15.31 -18.67 -18.39
CA ASP A 46 -15.11 -20.09 -18.05
C ASP A 46 -16.31 -20.67 -17.29
N ALA A 47 -16.94 -19.89 -16.41
CA ALA A 47 -18.16 -20.28 -15.73
C ALA A 47 -19.35 -20.38 -16.70
N THR A 48 -19.52 -19.40 -17.60
CA THR A 48 -20.54 -19.42 -18.65
C THR A 48 -20.39 -20.65 -19.56
N PHE A 49 -19.15 -20.94 -19.98
CA PHE A 49 -18.84 -22.12 -20.79
C PHE A 49 -19.14 -23.43 -20.04
N THR A 50 -18.76 -23.51 -18.77
CA THR A 50 -18.97 -24.73 -17.97
C THR A 50 -20.45 -25.00 -17.76
N ASN A 51 -21.24 -23.97 -17.42
CA ASN A 51 -22.69 -24.09 -17.25
C ASN A 51 -23.40 -24.46 -18.55
N PHE A 52 -22.98 -23.88 -19.68
CA PHE A 52 -23.48 -24.29 -21.00
C PHE A 52 -23.15 -25.77 -21.29
N ARG A 53 -21.94 -26.21 -20.94
CA ARG A 53 -21.46 -27.58 -21.20
C ARG A 53 -22.16 -28.66 -20.36
N GLN A 54 -22.83 -28.28 -19.27
CA GLN A 54 -23.64 -29.21 -18.47
C GLN A 54 -24.90 -29.69 -19.19
N GLN A 55 -25.30 -29.04 -20.30
CA GLN A 55 -26.54 -29.38 -21.01
C GLN A 55 -26.34 -29.50 -22.52
N TYR A 56 -25.36 -28.77 -23.08
CA TYR A 56 -25.19 -28.63 -24.52
C TYR A 56 -23.72 -28.80 -24.93
N TRP A 57 -23.49 -29.35 -26.12
CA TRP A 57 -22.16 -29.49 -26.70
C TRP A 57 -22.11 -28.91 -28.11
N THR A 58 -21.19 -27.98 -28.35
CA THR A 58 -20.94 -27.43 -29.68
C THR A 58 -19.47 -27.13 -29.90
N LEU A 59 -19.01 -27.18 -31.14
CA LEU A 59 -17.62 -26.92 -31.51
C LEU A 59 -17.32 -25.42 -31.37
N GLY A 60 -16.29 -25.07 -30.59
CA GLY A 60 -15.91 -23.68 -30.36
C GLY A 60 -16.78 -22.94 -29.33
N ALA A 61 -17.55 -23.64 -28.50
CA ALA A 61 -18.42 -23.04 -27.48
C ALA A 61 -17.72 -22.01 -26.56
N ARG A 62 -16.43 -22.20 -26.25
CA ARG A 62 -15.64 -21.26 -25.44
C ARG A 62 -15.42 -19.92 -26.15
N ASN A 63 -15.27 -19.92 -27.47
CA ASN A 63 -15.17 -18.69 -28.26
C ASN A 63 -16.51 -17.97 -28.32
N ILE A 64 -17.61 -18.70 -28.43
CA ILE A 64 -18.97 -18.15 -28.34
C ILE A 64 -19.18 -17.51 -26.96
N ALA A 65 -18.85 -18.21 -25.88
CA ALA A 65 -18.93 -17.66 -24.51
C ALA A 65 -18.07 -16.41 -24.33
N ARG A 66 -16.85 -16.39 -24.87
CA ARG A 66 -15.98 -15.20 -24.86
C ARG A 66 -16.63 -14.02 -25.59
N LYS A 67 -17.16 -14.24 -26.79
CA LYS A 67 -17.88 -13.23 -27.60
C LYS A 67 -19.10 -12.70 -26.82
N THR A 68 -19.92 -13.59 -26.27
CA THR A 68 -21.13 -13.25 -25.50
C THR A 68 -20.81 -12.40 -24.26
N VAL A 69 -19.83 -12.80 -23.45
CA VAL A 69 -19.42 -12.05 -22.25
C VAL A 69 -18.83 -10.70 -22.63
N PHE A 70 -18.05 -10.62 -23.72
CA PHE A 70 -17.43 -9.39 -24.17
C PHE A 70 -18.43 -8.38 -24.76
N GLN A 71 -19.44 -8.86 -25.49
CA GLN A 71 -20.51 -8.02 -26.05
C GLN A 71 -21.59 -7.64 -25.03
N CYS A 72 -21.58 -8.23 -23.84
CA CYS A 72 -22.56 -7.93 -22.80
C CYS A 72 -22.30 -6.54 -22.20
N LYS A 73 -23.22 -5.59 -22.44
CA LYS A 73 -23.12 -4.21 -21.93
C LYS A 73 -22.93 -4.12 -20.41
N ARG A 74 -23.62 -4.98 -19.63
CA ARG A 74 -23.47 -5.01 -18.15
C ARG A 74 -22.08 -5.47 -17.72
N CYS A 75 -21.55 -6.54 -18.33
CA CYS A 75 -20.19 -7.00 -18.08
C CYS A 75 -19.14 -6.01 -18.57
N PHE A 76 -19.39 -5.33 -19.69
CA PHE A 76 -18.52 -4.28 -20.22
C PHE A 76 -18.41 -3.10 -19.25
N LEU A 77 -19.54 -2.61 -18.73
CA LEU A 77 -19.55 -1.52 -17.75
C LEU A 77 -18.89 -1.90 -16.42
N GLN A 78 -19.00 -3.17 -16.00
CA GLN A 78 -18.34 -3.69 -14.79
C GLN A 78 -16.87 -4.04 -15.00
N ARG A 79 -16.47 -4.34 -16.24
CA ARG A 79 -15.07 -4.52 -16.64
C ARG A 79 -14.41 -3.13 -16.67
N LYS A 80 -14.16 -2.57 -15.49
CA LYS A 80 -13.15 -1.52 -15.36
C LYS A 80 -11.86 -2.11 -15.89
N SER A 81 -11.28 -1.46 -16.89
CA SER A 81 -9.91 -1.70 -17.26
C SER A 81 -9.05 -1.43 -16.02
N THR A 82 -8.46 -2.47 -15.43
CA THR A 82 -7.14 -2.26 -14.84
C THR A 82 -6.27 -1.85 -16.01
N SER A 83 -5.95 -0.55 -16.11
CA SER A 83 -5.04 -0.11 -17.15
C SER A 83 -3.75 -0.92 -17.01
N SER A 84 -3.24 -1.43 -18.13
CA SER A 84 -1.85 -1.86 -18.18
C SER A 84 -1.03 -0.60 -17.88
N GLN A 85 -0.53 -0.46 -16.66
CA GLN A 85 0.47 0.58 -16.38
C GLN A 85 1.64 0.32 -17.33
N ILE A 86 1.86 1.21 -18.28
CA ILE A 86 3.15 1.30 -18.95
C ILE A 86 4.12 1.69 -17.84
N MET A 87 5.04 0.79 -17.50
CA MET A 87 6.08 1.06 -16.52
C MET A 87 6.96 2.16 -17.10
N GLY A 88 6.70 3.41 -16.69
CA GLY A 88 7.57 4.53 -17.02
C GLY A 88 8.97 4.31 -16.44
N GLN A 89 9.96 5.00 -17.01
CA GLN A 89 11.31 4.98 -16.44
C GLN A 89 11.27 5.40 -14.97
N LEU A 90 11.98 4.65 -14.12
CA LEU A 90 12.09 4.99 -12.72
C LEU A 90 12.91 6.30 -12.58
N PRO A 91 12.51 7.22 -11.69
CA PRO A 91 13.30 8.41 -11.41
C PRO A 91 14.75 8.05 -11.04
N VAL A 92 15.71 8.88 -11.43
CA VAL A 92 17.14 8.71 -11.13
C VAL A 92 17.42 8.34 -9.66
N PRO A 93 16.77 8.97 -8.65
CA PRO A 93 16.89 8.58 -7.24
C PRO A 93 16.57 7.11 -6.90
N ARG A 94 15.84 6.39 -7.76
CA ARG A 94 15.49 4.97 -7.55
C ARG A 94 16.50 4.00 -8.15
N VAL A 95 17.37 4.48 -9.03
CA VAL A 95 18.26 3.62 -9.83
C VAL A 95 19.72 3.85 -9.45
N GLN A 96 20.06 5.04 -8.96
CA GLN A 96 21.39 5.36 -8.47
C GLN A 96 21.49 5.07 -6.96
N ALA A 97 22.61 4.48 -6.56
CA ALA A 97 22.93 4.29 -5.15
C ALA A 97 23.17 5.64 -4.47
N SER A 98 22.62 5.81 -3.27
CA SER A 98 22.73 7.02 -2.46
C SER A 98 22.74 6.64 -0.99
N SER A 99 23.09 7.57 -0.10
CA SER A 99 22.92 7.33 1.33
C SER A 99 21.43 7.20 1.70
N CYS A 100 21.15 6.48 2.79
CA CYS A 100 19.79 6.33 3.31
C CYS A 100 19.17 7.71 3.56
N PHE A 101 17.91 7.86 3.14
CA PHE A 101 17.13 9.10 3.27
C PHE A 101 17.68 10.33 2.53
N GLN A 102 18.73 10.21 1.70
CA GLN A 102 19.19 11.30 0.84
C GLN A 102 18.07 11.80 -0.09
N HIS A 103 17.35 10.86 -0.71
CA HIS A 103 16.14 11.10 -1.47
C HIS A 103 14.96 10.56 -0.69
N THR A 104 14.13 11.45 -0.15
CA THR A 104 13.05 11.09 0.77
C THR A 104 11.69 11.54 0.23
N GLY A 105 10.76 10.60 0.12
CA GLY A 105 9.34 10.88 -0.05
C GLY A 105 8.68 11.18 1.29
N LEU A 106 7.76 12.13 1.30
CA LEU A 106 7.04 12.60 2.47
C LEU A 106 5.54 12.55 2.18
N ASP A 107 4.79 11.91 3.08
CA ASP A 107 3.34 11.89 3.04
C ASP A 107 2.74 12.03 4.45
N TYR A 108 1.53 12.58 4.51
CA TYR A 108 0.72 12.61 5.73
C TYR A 108 -0.40 11.59 5.63
N ALA A 109 -0.57 10.79 6.67
CA ALA A 109 -1.65 9.83 6.75
C ALA A 109 -2.45 9.98 8.04
N GLY A 110 -3.75 9.71 7.93
CA GLY A 110 -4.73 9.85 9.01
C GLY A 110 -6.12 10.14 8.45
N PRO A 111 -7.06 10.63 9.26
CA PRO A 111 -6.97 10.76 10.73
C PRO A 111 -7.10 9.41 11.44
N ILE A 112 -6.41 9.26 12.56
CA ILE A 112 -6.57 8.17 13.53
C ILE A 112 -7.25 8.73 14.77
N LEU A 113 -8.23 8.00 15.31
CA LEU A 113 -8.89 8.39 16.56
C LEU A 113 -7.99 8.06 17.75
N ILE A 114 -7.70 9.06 18.57
CA ILE A 114 -6.90 8.93 19.79
C ILE A 114 -7.69 9.40 21.01
N LYS A 115 -7.30 8.94 22.20
CA LYS A 115 -7.83 9.38 23.48
C LYS A 115 -6.89 10.42 24.08
N GLY A 116 -7.44 11.51 24.59
CA GLY A 116 -6.67 12.53 25.30
C GLY A 116 -6.21 12.11 26.70
N SER A 117 -6.82 11.08 27.29
CA SER A 117 -6.47 10.57 28.62
C SER A 117 -6.95 9.12 28.79
N THR A 118 -6.46 8.43 29.81
CA THR A 118 -6.86 7.06 30.21
C THR A 118 -8.12 7.02 31.09
N GLY A 119 -8.74 8.16 31.39
CA GLY A 119 -9.94 8.26 32.24
C GLY A 119 -11.19 7.53 31.69
N ARG A 120 -12.22 7.36 32.55
CA ARG A 120 -13.46 6.61 32.25
C ARG A 120 -14.24 7.15 31.04
N THR A 121 -14.20 8.46 30.79
CA THR A 121 -14.82 9.13 29.64
C THR A 121 -13.77 10.00 28.92
N PRO A 122 -12.87 9.38 28.15
CA PRO A 122 -11.77 10.10 27.55
C PRO A 122 -12.24 10.92 26.36
N MET A 123 -11.80 12.18 26.27
CA MET A 123 -12.03 13.01 25.09
C MET A 123 -11.35 12.36 23.89
N ILE A 124 -12.11 12.13 22.81
CA ILE A 124 -11.59 11.54 21.58
C ILE A 124 -11.10 12.67 20.67
N GLY A 125 -9.80 12.66 20.40
CA GLY A 125 -9.14 13.54 19.44
C GLY A 125 -8.82 12.83 18.13
N LYS A 126 -8.24 13.58 17.21
CA LYS A 126 -7.66 13.07 15.97
C LYS A 126 -6.15 13.23 16.03
N ALA A 127 -5.44 12.24 15.52
CA ALA A 127 -4.01 12.30 15.25
C ALA A 127 -3.74 11.91 13.80
N TRP A 128 -2.58 12.29 13.32
CA TRP A 128 -2.03 11.92 12.04
C TRP A 128 -0.62 11.39 12.25
N PHE A 129 0.00 10.91 11.18
CA PHE A 129 1.40 10.53 11.20
C PHE A 129 2.06 10.96 9.90
N ALA A 130 3.24 11.54 10.02
CA ALA A 130 4.13 11.82 8.91
C ALA A 130 4.92 10.54 8.58
N ILE A 131 5.00 10.22 7.30
CA ILE A 131 5.78 9.09 6.81
C ILE A 131 6.88 9.63 5.90
N PHE A 132 8.11 9.28 6.24
CA PHE A 132 9.30 9.53 5.44
C PHE A 132 9.74 8.22 4.81
N VAL A 133 9.84 8.18 3.49
CA VAL A 133 10.20 6.99 2.72
C VAL A 133 11.49 7.24 1.95
N CYS A 134 12.54 6.47 2.25
CA CYS A 134 13.75 6.51 1.44
C CYS A 134 13.48 5.90 0.06
N LEU A 135 13.68 6.67 -1.00
CA LEU A 135 13.42 6.21 -2.37
C LEU A 135 14.43 5.18 -2.86
N THR A 136 15.63 5.18 -2.28
CA THR A 136 16.74 4.27 -2.60
C THR A 136 16.56 2.91 -1.94
N THR A 137 16.35 2.88 -0.62
CA THR A 137 16.31 1.63 0.17
C THR A 137 14.90 1.17 0.51
N LYS A 138 13.87 1.97 0.22
CA LYS A 138 12.48 1.76 0.66
C LYS A 138 12.33 1.72 2.19
N ALA A 139 13.35 2.15 2.95
CA ALA A 139 13.24 2.34 4.39
C ALA A 139 12.15 3.35 4.72
N LEU A 140 11.44 3.11 5.83
CA LEU A 140 10.40 3.98 6.35
C LEU A 140 10.88 4.60 7.65
N HIS A 141 10.45 5.84 7.89
CA HIS A 141 10.47 6.47 9.19
C HIS A 141 9.13 7.14 9.45
N ILE A 142 8.55 6.95 10.64
CA ILE A 142 7.18 7.30 10.95
C ILE A 142 7.15 8.16 12.21
N GLU A 143 6.48 9.31 12.14
CA GLU A 143 6.37 10.26 13.25
C GLU A 143 4.91 10.61 13.53
N ALA A 144 4.45 10.40 14.77
CA ALA A 144 3.11 10.79 15.19
C ALA A 144 3.00 12.32 15.27
N VAL A 145 1.86 12.87 14.84
CA VAL A 145 1.54 14.30 14.97
C VAL A 145 0.09 14.50 15.42
N THR A 146 -0.14 15.52 16.22
CA THR A 146 -1.46 15.85 16.78
C THR A 146 -2.29 16.74 15.86
N ASP A 147 -1.66 17.39 14.88
CA ASP A 147 -2.33 18.26 13.92
C ASP A 147 -1.58 18.30 12.58
N LEU A 148 -2.22 18.88 11.57
CA LEU A 148 -1.64 19.08 10.23
C LEU A 148 -1.09 20.50 10.06
N THR A 149 -0.62 21.14 11.13
CA THR A 149 -0.04 22.49 11.05
C THR A 149 1.42 22.44 10.64
N THR A 150 1.92 23.57 10.11
CA THR A 150 3.33 23.75 9.78
C THR A 150 4.23 23.51 10.99
N LYS A 151 3.82 23.95 12.19
CA LYS A 151 4.61 23.80 13.43
C LYS A 151 4.77 22.33 13.83
N ALA A 152 3.68 21.56 13.79
CA ALA A 152 3.75 20.13 14.11
C ALA A 152 4.58 19.37 13.08
N PHE A 153 4.48 19.73 11.79
CA PHE A 153 5.33 19.17 10.76
C PHE A 153 6.82 19.43 11.03
N ILE A 154 7.20 20.68 11.31
CA ILE A 154 8.60 21.03 11.57
C ILE A 154 9.15 20.24 12.75
N ALA A 155 8.37 20.08 13.82
CA ALA A 155 8.78 19.27 14.96
C ALA A 155 8.97 17.79 14.58
N ALA A 156 8.08 17.21 13.79
CA ALA A 156 8.24 15.84 13.26
C ALA A 156 9.46 15.71 12.34
N PHE A 157 9.69 16.72 11.49
CA PHE A 157 10.83 16.75 10.58
C PHE A 157 12.17 16.86 11.32
N GLN A 158 12.24 17.65 12.39
CA GLN A 158 13.41 17.72 13.27
C GLN A 158 13.71 16.37 13.93
N ARG A 159 12.69 15.65 14.41
CA ARG A 159 12.86 14.29 14.96
C ARG A 159 13.39 13.32 13.92
N PHE A 160 12.86 13.37 12.70
CA PHE A 160 13.34 12.57 11.58
C PHE A 160 14.82 12.84 11.26
N ILE A 161 15.20 14.12 11.08
CA ILE A 161 16.58 14.51 10.79
C ILE A 161 17.53 14.04 11.89
N ALA A 162 17.14 14.22 13.16
CA ALA A 162 17.96 13.84 14.30
C ALA A 162 18.17 12.32 14.41
N ARG A 163 17.21 11.50 13.97
CA ARG A 163 17.29 10.03 14.05
C ARG A 163 17.91 9.38 12.83
N ARG A 164 17.76 9.97 11.64
CA ARG A 164 18.17 9.35 10.37
C ARG A 164 19.30 10.14 9.73
N SER A 165 18.96 11.29 9.15
CA SER A 165 19.89 12.27 8.57
C SER A 165 19.06 13.33 7.85
N LYS A 166 19.69 14.47 7.53
CA LYS A 166 19.06 15.51 6.71
C LYS A 166 18.98 15.05 5.24
N PRO A 167 17.79 15.06 4.62
CA PRO A 167 17.67 14.71 3.20
C PRO A 167 18.27 15.82 2.32
N THR A 168 18.84 15.46 1.18
CA THR A 168 19.24 16.46 0.16
C THR A 168 18.07 16.79 -0.75
N ASN A 169 17.22 15.80 -1.04
CA ASN A 169 16.01 15.95 -1.85
C ASN A 169 14.79 15.43 -1.07
N LEU A 170 13.83 16.32 -0.86
CA LEU A 170 12.56 16.01 -0.20
C LEU A 170 11.42 16.12 -1.22
N TYR A 171 10.56 15.10 -1.27
CA TYR A 171 9.50 14.96 -2.25
C TYR A 171 8.15 14.87 -1.53
N SER A 172 7.23 15.81 -1.73
CA SER A 172 5.90 15.78 -1.11
C SER A 172 4.78 16.14 -2.09
N ASP A 173 3.52 15.91 -1.70
CA ASP A 173 2.38 16.48 -2.41
C ASP A 173 2.27 17.99 -2.21
N ASN A 174 1.32 18.63 -2.90
CA ASN A 174 1.05 20.08 -2.82
C ASN A 174 0.22 20.47 -1.58
N GLY A 175 0.34 19.74 -0.46
CA GLY A 175 -0.30 20.09 0.79
C GLY A 175 0.13 21.49 1.27
N THR A 176 -0.84 22.30 1.69
CA THR A 176 -0.59 23.68 2.17
C THR A 176 0.38 23.71 3.36
N THR A 177 0.29 22.71 4.24
CA THR A 177 1.23 22.49 5.36
C THR A 177 2.67 22.36 4.89
N PHE A 178 2.92 21.65 3.78
CA PHE A 178 4.26 21.44 3.24
C PHE A 178 4.80 22.70 2.57
N HIS A 179 3.97 23.45 1.84
CA HIS A 179 4.35 24.78 1.34
C HIS A 179 4.72 25.74 2.48
N GLY A 180 3.90 25.78 3.52
CA GLY A 180 4.19 26.59 4.71
C GLY A 180 5.48 26.17 5.41
N SER A 181 5.72 24.86 5.51
CA SER A 181 6.93 24.31 6.13
C SER A 181 8.18 24.62 5.33
N LYS A 182 8.13 24.49 4.00
CA LYS A 182 9.24 24.89 3.12
C LYS A 182 9.63 26.33 3.36
N ARG A 183 8.65 27.25 3.36
CA ARG A 183 8.90 28.67 3.60
C ARG A 183 9.60 28.90 4.93
N VAL A 184 9.13 28.28 6.01
CA VAL A 184 9.75 28.43 7.34
C VAL A 184 11.19 27.89 7.37
N LEU A 185 11.46 26.74 6.73
CA LEU A 185 12.83 26.21 6.65
C LEU A 185 13.76 27.12 5.82
N ASP A 186 13.26 27.66 4.71
CA ASP A 186 14.01 28.60 3.87
C ASP A 186 14.32 29.89 4.65
N GLU A 187 13.34 30.44 5.38
CA GLU A 187 13.52 31.60 6.27
C GLU A 187 14.54 31.32 7.38
N MET A 188 14.46 30.17 8.05
CA MET A 188 15.43 29.77 9.09
C MET A 188 16.86 29.71 8.54
N ARG A 189 17.02 29.18 7.31
CA ARG A 189 18.32 29.10 6.64
C ARG A 189 18.86 30.48 6.31
N LEU A 190 18.02 31.36 5.75
CA LEU A 190 18.42 32.75 5.44
C LEU A 190 18.83 33.52 6.70
N LEU A 191 18.05 33.43 7.77
CA LEU A 191 18.39 34.07 9.04
C LEU A 191 19.71 33.53 9.62
N ALA A 192 19.96 32.21 9.53
CA ALA A 192 21.22 31.63 9.96
C ALA A 192 22.42 32.15 9.15
N MET A 193 22.24 32.34 7.84
CA MET A 193 23.26 32.96 6.98
C MET A 193 23.52 34.42 7.36
N GLU A 194 22.48 35.23 7.52
CA GLU A 194 22.60 36.66 7.86
C GLU A 194 23.22 36.90 9.24
N GLN A 195 22.92 36.02 10.20
CA GLN A 195 23.46 36.11 11.56
C GLN A 195 24.88 35.55 11.68
N SER A 196 25.37 34.83 10.65
CA SER A 196 26.71 34.29 10.64
C SER A 196 27.72 35.40 10.42
N LYS A 197 28.52 35.69 11.45
CA LYS A 197 29.63 36.65 11.37
C LYS A 197 30.85 36.11 10.63
N ASP A 198 30.93 34.79 10.47
CA ASP A 198 31.98 34.08 9.75
C ASP A 198 31.50 33.71 8.34
N GLU A 199 32.26 34.13 7.33
CA GLU A 199 31.99 33.88 5.92
C GLU A 199 31.97 32.38 5.59
N ASN A 200 32.81 31.57 6.25
CA ASN A 200 32.79 30.10 6.07
C ASN A 200 31.50 29.48 6.59
N LEU A 201 30.99 29.99 7.72
CA LEU A 201 29.74 29.52 8.32
C LEU A 201 28.52 29.95 7.50
N ALA A 202 28.53 31.19 6.99
CA ALA A 202 27.51 31.67 6.06
C ALA A 202 27.49 30.83 4.77
N ASN A 203 28.65 30.50 4.21
CA ASN A 203 28.79 29.63 3.04
C ASN A 203 28.33 28.19 3.33
N PHE A 204 28.57 27.67 4.54
CA PHE A 204 28.04 26.38 4.96
C PHE A 204 26.50 26.38 4.94
N PHE A 205 25.85 27.35 5.59
CA PHE A 205 24.38 27.45 5.58
C PHE A 205 23.79 27.71 4.19
N ALA A 206 24.53 28.40 3.32
CA ALA A 206 24.15 28.57 1.91
C ALA A 206 24.05 27.22 1.18
N ASN A 207 25.02 26.32 1.43
CA ASN A 207 25.13 25.01 0.79
C ASN A 207 24.29 23.91 1.45
N GLU A 208 23.85 24.11 2.69
CA GLU A 208 23.09 23.13 3.48
C GLU A 208 21.59 23.05 3.16
N GLY A 209 21.13 23.66 2.06
CA GLY A 209 19.73 23.70 1.64
C GLY A 209 19.14 22.32 1.29
N ILE A 210 17.83 22.17 1.53
CA ILE A 210 17.07 20.98 1.12
C ILE A 210 16.34 21.29 -0.18
N LEU A 211 16.58 20.50 -1.23
CA LEU A 211 15.85 20.62 -2.48
C LEU A 211 14.46 20.00 -2.32
N TRP A 212 13.48 20.84 -2.02
CA TRP A 212 12.10 20.41 -1.82
C TRP A 212 11.30 20.48 -3.12
N HIS A 213 10.94 19.30 -3.62
CA HIS A 213 10.17 19.04 -4.83
C HIS A 213 8.70 18.77 -4.50
N PHE A 214 7.79 19.53 -5.12
CA PHE A 214 6.36 19.29 -5.03
C PHE A 214 5.88 18.48 -6.23
N ILE A 215 5.33 17.29 -5.95
CA ILE A 215 4.91 16.38 -7.01
C ILE A 215 3.56 16.82 -7.58
N PRO A 216 3.43 16.87 -8.93
CA PRO A 216 2.14 17.20 -9.54
C PRO A 216 1.10 16.12 -9.20
N PRO A 217 -0.19 16.48 -9.09
CA PRO A 217 -1.27 15.57 -8.67
C PRO A 217 -1.35 14.26 -9.46
N SER A 218 -0.84 14.25 -10.69
CA SER A 218 -0.93 13.16 -11.65
C SER A 218 0.36 12.35 -11.84
N ALA A 219 1.24 12.27 -10.82
CA ALA A 219 2.48 11.47 -10.89
C ALA A 219 2.37 10.14 -10.12
N PRO A 220 1.77 9.09 -10.71
CA PRO A 220 1.48 7.82 -10.03
C PRO A 220 2.73 7.05 -9.58
N HIS A 221 3.87 7.25 -10.23
CA HIS A 221 5.11 6.52 -9.92
C HIS A 221 5.69 6.88 -8.55
N PHE A 222 5.55 8.15 -8.15
CA PHE A 222 5.95 8.66 -6.86
C PHE A 222 4.94 8.22 -5.77
N ARG A 223 3.64 8.42 -6.06
CA ARG A 223 2.53 7.97 -5.22
C ARG A 223 2.62 6.51 -4.83
N GLY A 224 2.92 5.62 -5.77
CA GLY A 224 2.85 4.18 -5.53
C GLY A 224 3.75 3.67 -4.41
N ILE A 225 4.93 4.26 -4.19
CA ILE A 225 5.84 3.84 -3.11
C ILE A 225 5.30 4.27 -1.75
N TRP A 226 4.86 5.54 -1.65
CA TRP A 226 4.36 6.08 -0.41
C TRP A 226 3.00 5.47 -0.06
N GLU A 227 2.11 5.34 -1.04
CA GLU A 227 0.79 4.71 -0.89
C GLU A 227 0.90 3.26 -0.42
N ALA A 228 1.87 2.50 -0.95
CA ALA A 228 2.14 1.14 -0.46
C ALA A 228 2.61 1.13 1.01
N GLY A 229 3.47 2.07 1.40
CA GLY A 229 3.90 2.25 2.79
C GLY A 229 2.72 2.61 3.71
N VAL A 230 1.95 3.65 3.35
CA VAL A 230 0.75 4.09 4.06
C VAL A 230 -0.25 2.95 4.21
N GLN A 231 -0.51 2.19 3.14
CA GLN A 231 -1.44 1.08 3.15
C GLN A 231 -0.98 -0.04 4.10
N SER A 232 0.32 -0.35 4.10
CA SER A 232 0.91 -1.34 5.00
C SER A 232 0.78 -0.89 6.47
N ILE A 233 1.09 0.38 6.77
CA ILE A 233 0.95 0.93 8.12
C ILE A 233 -0.52 0.88 8.56
N LYS A 234 -1.47 1.35 7.74
CA LYS A 234 -2.91 1.31 8.03
C LYS A 234 -3.41 -0.11 8.27
N LEU A 235 -2.89 -1.10 7.54
CA LEU A 235 -3.22 -2.51 7.74
C LEU A 235 -2.78 -3.01 9.12
N HIS A 236 -1.52 -2.76 9.51
CA HIS A 236 -1.02 -3.13 10.83
C HIS A 236 -1.77 -2.40 11.95
N MET A 237 -2.00 -1.10 11.79
CA MET A 237 -2.76 -0.29 12.73
C MET A 237 -4.17 -0.84 12.95
N LYS A 238 -4.89 -1.21 11.87
CA LYS A 238 -6.24 -1.78 11.98
C LYS A 238 -6.25 -3.11 12.75
N ARG A 239 -5.19 -3.92 12.61
CA ARG A 239 -5.05 -5.20 13.33
C ARG A 239 -4.73 -5.00 14.81
N ILE A 240 -3.89 -4.02 15.15
CA ILE A 240 -3.47 -3.75 16.53
C ILE A 240 -4.55 -3.00 17.31
N MET A 241 -5.14 -1.94 16.73
CA MET A 241 -6.11 -1.09 17.43
C MET A 241 -7.50 -1.74 17.58
N GLY A 242 -7.91 -2.59 16.62
CA GLY A 242 -9.27 -3.13 16.57
C GLY A 242 -10.33 -2.02 16.67
N SER A 243 -11.18 -2.10 17.70
CA SER A 243 -12.23 -1.10 18.00
C SER A 243 -11.78 -0.02 19.00
N SER A 244 -10.55 -0.08 19.50
CA SER A 244 -10.07 0.76 20.60
C SER A 244 -9.26 1.96 20.09
N ALA A 245 -9.55 3.15 20.63
CA ALA A 245 -8.67 4.31 20.48
C ALA A 245 -7.50 4.23 21.49
N LEU A 246 -6.31 4.64 21.03
CA LEU A 246 -5.04 4.68 21.78
C LEU A 246 -4.77 6.10 22.31
N THR A 247 -3.95 6.24 23.36
CA THR A 247 -3.37 7.53 23.75
C THR A 247 -2.29 7.95 22.75
N PHE A 248 -1.80 9.20 22.85
CA PHE A 248 -0.73 9.66 21.96
C PHE A 248 0.59 8.89 22.18
N GLU A 249 0.94 8.58 23.42
CA GLU A 249 2.12 7.78 23.76
C GLU A 249 2.00 6.36 23.21
N GLU A 250 0.87 5.69 23.45
CA GLU A 250 0.58 4.37 22.90
C GLU A 250 0.65 4.37 21.37
N LEU A 251 0.06 5.37 20.71
CA LEU A 251 0.12 5.54 19.26
C LEU A 251 1.56 5.69 18.78
N SER A 252 2.35 6.52 19.45
CA SER A 252 3.75 6.75 19.08
C SER A 252 4.57 5.46 19.20
N THR A 253 4.39 4.68 20.27
CA THR A 253 5.04 3.38 20.45
C THR A 253 4.65 2.40 19.35
N VAL A 254 3.35 2.25 19.08
CA VAL A 254 2.86 1.32 18.04
C VAL A 254 3.39 1.70 16.67
N LEU A 255 3.44 2.99 16.32
CA LEU A 255 3.98 3.43 15.02
C LEU A 255 5.47 3.10 14.88
N ILE A 256 6.27 3.25 15.94
CA ILE A 256 7.68 2.88 15.94
C ILE A 256 7.85 1.36 15.80
N GLN A 257 7.02 0.55 16.45
CA GLN A 257 7.03 -0.91 16.29
C GLN A 257 6.66 -1.32 14.85
N ILE A 258 5.66 -0.67 14.25
CA ILE A 258 5.30 -0.88 12.85
C ILE A 258 6.44 -0.46 11.92
N GLU A 259 7.11 0.66 12.18
CA GLU A 259 8.30 1.09 11.43
C GLU A 259 9.37 0.00 11.44
N ALA A 260 9.70 -0.54 12.62
CA ALA A 260 10.69 -1.60 12.79
C ALA A 260 10.29 -2.86 11.99
N LEU A 261 9.03 -3.30 12.10
CA LEU A 261 8.50 -4.47 11.39
C LEU A 261 8.58 -4.27 9.87
N LEU A 262 8.12 -3.13 9.37
CA LEU A 262 8.16 -2.85 7.94
C LEU A 262 9.59 -2.72 7.44
N ASN A 263 10.52 -2.17 8.23
CA ASN A 263 11.92 -2.10 7.83
C ASN A 263 12.63 -3.46 7.89
N SER A 264 12.11 -4.46 8.60
CA SER A 264 12.60 -5.84 8.55
C SER A 264 12.04 -6.67 7.39
N ARG A 265 11.27 -6.06 6.46
CA ARG A 265 10.73 -6.77 5.29
C ARG A 265 11.81 -7.04 4.22
N PRO A 266 11.77 -8.20 3.54
CA PRO A 266 12.65 -8.48 2.40
C PRO A 266 12.54 -7.42 1.27
N LEU A 267 13.67 -6.93 0.77
CA LEU A 267 13.72 -6.03 -0.39
C LEU A 267 13.44 -6.73 -1.72
N CYS A 268 13.83 -8.01 -1.79
CA CYS A 268 13.70 -8.89 -2.95
C CYS A 268 13.04 -10.20 -2.50
N SER A 269 12.36 -10.87 -3.44
CA SER A 269 11.86 -12.23 -3.19
C SER A 269 13.03 -13.14 -2.85
N ALA A 270 12.92 -13.88 -1.75
CA ALA A 270 13.89 -14.90 -1.37
C ALA A 270 13.81 -16.05 -2.38
N GLY A 271 14.52 -15.93 -3.49
CA GLY A 271 14.61 -16.98 -4.48
C GLY A 271 15.43 -18.13 -3.92
N GLY A 272 14.76 -19.22 -3.51
CA GLY A 272 15.27 -20.60 -3.31
C GLY A 272 16.57 -20.85 -2.53
N SER A 273 17.26 -19.82 -2.06
CA SER A 273 18.58 -19.85 -1.43
C SER A 273 18.44 -19.83 0.08
N THR A 274 19.41 -20.43 0.77
CA THR A 274 19.47 -20.56 2.23
C THR A 274 19.93 -19.28 2.96
N LEU A 275 20.04 -18.15 2.26
CA LEU A 275 20.54 -16.89 2.80
C LEU A 275 19.37 -16.01 3.26
N ASP A 276 19.56 -15.34 4.41
CA ASP A 276 18.59 -14.37 4.90
C ASP A 276 18.43 -13.21 3.90
N PRO A 277 17.18 -12.82 3.58
CA PRO A 277 16.95 -11.77 2.61
C PRO A 277 17.44 -10.41 3.13
N LEU A 278 18.03 -9.60 2.24
CA LEU A 278 18.38 -8.22 2.57
C LEU A 278 17.12 -7.40 2.87
N THR A 279 17.17 -6.56 3.91
CA THR A 279 16.04 -5.75 4.41
C THR A 279 16.49 -4.29 4.52
N PRO A 280 15.56 -3.31 4.53
CA PRO A 280 15.92 -1.94 4.87
C PRO A 280 16.64 -1.82 6.23
N ALA A 281 16.28 -2.63 7.22
CA ALA A 281 16.90 -2.65 8.55
C ALA A 281 18.38 -3.04 8.48
N HIS A 282 18.75 -4.03 7.65
CA HIS A 282 20.16 -4.36 7.42
C HIS A 282 20.99 -3.14 6.97
N ILE A 283 20.39 -2.22 6.19
CA ILE A 283 21.08 -1.03 5.70
C ILE A 283 21.09 0.09 6.77
N LEU A 284 20.04 0.21 7.58
CA LEU A 284 19.94 1.25 8.61
C LEU A 284 20.73 0.94 9.88
N THR A 285 20.72 -0.31 10.32
CA THR A 285 21.19 -0.74 11.65
C THR A 285 22.17 -1.91 11.58
N GLY A 286 22.44 -2.47 10.39
CA GLY A 286 23.35 -3.62 10.22
C GLY A 286 22.73 -4.98 10.52
N ALA A 287 21.51 -5.03 11.06
CA ALA A 287 20.77 -6.23 11.46
C ALA A 287 19.26 -5.98 11.33
N PRO A 288 18.42 -7.03 11.21
CA PRO A 288 16.97 -6.85 11.23
C PRO A 288 16.54 -6.43 12.63
N TYR A 289 15.44 -5.68 12.74
CA TYR A 289 14.92 -5.28 14.05
C TYR A 289 14.36 -6.50 14.79
N THR A 290 14.83 -6.71 16.01
CA THR A 290 14.31 -7.71 16.96
C THR A 290 13.38 -7.04 17.98
N ALA A 291 12.22 -7.64 18.22
CA ALA A 291 11.32 -7.18 19.29
C ALA A 291 11.94 -7.45 20.67
N LEU A 292 11.48 -6.70 21.68
CA LEU A 292 11.83 -7.00 23.06
C LEU A 292 11.24 -8.37 23.46
N PRO A 293 11.94 -9.15 24.32
CA PRO A 293 11.38 -10.37 24.86
C PRO A 293 10.22 -10.03 25.81
N GLU A 294 8.99 -10.20 25.32
CA GLU A 294 7.78 -10.02 26.13
C GLU A 294 7.32 -11.36 26.71
N PRO A 295 6.80 -11.39 27.96
CA PRO A 295 6.21 -12.59 28.52
C PRO A 295 5.01 -13.04 27.70
N SER A 296 4.86 -14.35 27.50
CA SER A 296 3.69 -14.91 26.82
C SER A 296 2.41 -14.51 27.54
N ARG A 297 1.49 -13.89 26.81
CA ARG A 297 0.16 -13.54 27.31
C ARG A 297 -0.94 -14.43 26.73
N LEU A 298 -0.57 -15.56 26.12
CA LEU A 298 -1.51 -16.51 25.52
C LEU A 298 -2.50 -17.08 26.56
N ASP A 299 -2.05 -17.23 27.80
CA ASP A 299 -2.86 -17.76 28.91
C ASP A 299 -3.63 -16.68 29.67
N VAL A 300 -3.44 -15.39 29.31
CA VAL A 300 -4.13 -14.28 29.97
C VAL A 300 -5.48 -14.05 29.30
N PRO A 301 -6.60 -14.12 30.04
CA PRO A 301 -7.92 -13.78 29.51
C PRO A 301 -7.92 -12.40 28.87
N ILE A 302 -8.58 -12.25 27.71
CA ILE A 302 -8.58 -10.99 26.92
C ILE A 302 -9.00 -9.77 27.75
N ASN A 303 -9.90 -9.95 28.73
CA ASN A 303 -10.38 -8.91 29.64
C ASN A 303 -9.37 -8.51 30.75
N ARG A 304 -8.28 -9.26 30.92
CA ARG A 304 -7.18 -9.00 31.86
C ARG A 304 -5.87 -8.59 31.16
N LEU A 305 -5.89 -8.51 29.83
CA LEU A 305 -4.76 -7.95 29.09
C LEU A 305 -4.68 -6.45 29.38
N GLU A 306 -3.70 -6.05 30.19
CA GLU A 306 -3.30 -4.65 30.24
C GLU A 306 -2.78 -4.25 28.86
N ARG A 307 -3.27 -3.14 28.32
CA ARG A 307 -2.78 -2.62 27.03
C ARG A 307 -1.29 -2.35 27.21
N CYS A 308 -0.44 -3.01 26.43
CA CYS A 308 1.01 -2.84 26.54
C CYS A 308 1.36 -1.36 26.35
N THR A 309 1.96 -0.78 27.38
CA THR A 309 3.04 0.21 27.25
C THR A 309 4.18 -0.37 26.43
#